data_AF-A0A3N7EZJ9-F1
#
_entry.id   AF-A0A3N7EZJ9-F1
#
_cell.length_a   1.000
_cell.length_b   1.000
_cell.length_c   1.000
_cell.angle_alpha   90.00
_cell.angle_beta   90.00
_cell.angle_gamma   90.00
#
_symmetry.space_group_name_H-M   'P 1'
#
loop_
_entity.id
_entity.type
_entity.pdbx_description
1 polymer ?
#
loop_
_entity_poly.entity_id
_entity_poly.type
_entity_poly.pdbx_seq_one_letter_code
_entity_poly.pdbx_strand_id
1 'polypeptide(L)'
;MQMHHAKHSFTIMKQIKSMKKTNMKGLLCLVLLLGIASLVNSCKRGFELEKNTPLAISQTILNAKSHVDSLISLQGPNGYIKKMGFEINWNNATIDSAGNVRVPMLFDLSKFKPKDGKQITIPETKTVYELFIKKDNGGREVSIMQFMNLKGKYYPLRFNLNGAELTKLGSSIAAKVLSSKSKQMQLGKGAMPAFDKTMITESGFMELVQGMYGQSYLAAIIYECPLGTMFEPTTCLCDFAENVVNGAFYPEIFMIIASSPGVYQVVPYPFSFHPSEITADPEYPEEPIGGGTGNVDCAGVKGGTAYVSDCGCIGGTTGISNCYTECGPNTNVTITWNAANSSTNSSTATSTTVETPFVVEYEACADNANAVWRLRVKSITGGVNITIGNGSMRDPFANPPVNQAEAYAAVTEMKAHYTNGTRGLWFTNAAIMAHENYHYSEWKCSSEKYWPAVETDLENLTVPLSSYSNASSALTALLALGAATKIDNFKNQARSYWFSLSDGPSSQVMAAGQLVLNGAILHVQHLASINGWIVPSGTDSPSTGSSPCYVP
;
A
#
# COMPACT_ATOMS: atom_id res chain seq x y z
N MET A 1 58.26 -15.87 -15.00
CA MET A 1 59.45 -15.04 -14.68
C MET A 1 59.31 -13.74 -15.47
N GLN A 2 59.06 -12.64 -14.73
CA GLN A 2 59.19 -11.20 -15.02
C GLN A 2 58.75 -10.64 -16.39
N MET A 3 57.66 -9.85 -16.48
CA MET A 3 57.51 -8.40 -16.14
C MET A 3 58.34 -7.45 -17.01
N HIS A 4 57.69 -6.63 -17.86
CA HIS A 4 57.51 -5.18 -17.59
C HIS A 4 56.59 -4.40 -18.56
N HIS A 5 55.71 -3.62 -17.94
CA HIS A 5 55.01 -2.34 -18.26
C HIS A 5 54.50 -2.01 -19.68
N ALA A 6 53.21 -1.72 -19.91
CA ALA A 6 52.29 -0.69 -19.35
C ALA A 6 52.44 0.72 -19.98
N LYS A 7 51.46 1.11 -20.82
CA LYS A 7 51.04 2.50 -21.09
C LYS A 7 49.82 2.52 -22.06
N HIS A 8 48.60 2.50 -21.53
CA HIS A 8 47.41 3.07 -22.19
C HIS A 8 46.28 3.23 -21.16
N SER A 9 46.34 4.32 -20.39
CA SER A 9 45.21 4.82 -19.59
C SER A 9 45.54 6.25 -19.15
N PHE A 10 45.48 7.21 -20.06
CA PHE A 10 45.59 8.64 -19.74
C PHE A 10 45.01 9.54 -20.85
N THR A 11 43.75 9.33 -21.25
CA THR A 11 43.08 10.24 -22.21
C THR A 11 41.63 10.59 -21.87
N ILE A 12 41.01 10.02 -20.83
CA ILE A 12 39.58 10.30 -20.51
C ILE A 12 39.42 11.39 -19.43
N MET A 13 40.48 11.76 -18.70
CA MET A 13 40.39 12.74 -17.61
C MET A 13 40.63 14.21 -18.02
N LYS A 14 40.74 14.52 -19.32
CA LYS A 14 40.99 15.90 -19.81
C LYS A 14 39.80 16.57 -20.52
N GLN A 15 38.67 15.88 -20.71
CA GLN A 15 37.48 16.46 -21.35
C GLN A 15 36.37 16.93 -20.40
N ILE A 16 36.50 16.75 -19.08
CA ILE A 16 35.47 17.20 -18.11
C ILE A 16 35.68 18.66 -17.65
N LYS A 17 36.83 19.28 -17.95
CA LYS A 17 37.15 20.67 -17.51
C LYS A 17 36.70 21.80 -18.46
N SER A 18 35.85 21.53 -19.44
CA SER A 18 35.36 22.57 -20.38
C SER A 18 33.88 22.41 -20.75
N MET A 19 33.00 22.28 -19.77
CA MET A 19 31.59 22.64 -19.97
C MET A 19 31.33 24.00 -19.35
N LYS A 20 31.47 25.03 -20.20
CA LYS A 20 30.99 26.40 -19.93
C LYS A 20 29.51 26.34 -19.64
N LYS A 21 29.09 26.86 -18.48
CA LYS A 21 27.80 27.47 -18.13
C LYS A 21 26.72 27.36 -19.24
N THR A 22 26.23 26.15 -19.50
CA THR A 22 25.04 25.94 -20.32
C THR A 22 23.82 26.21 -19.45
N ASN A 23 22.88 26.95 -20.01
CA ASN A 23 21.70 27.48 -19.35
C ASN A 23 20.84 26.34 -18.76
N MET A 24 21.10 26.02 -17.50
CA MET A 24 20.46 24.94 -16.75
C MET A 24 18.93 25.11 -16.66
N LYS A 25 18.42 26.34 -16.82
CA LYS A 25 16.98 26.61 -16.95
C LYS A 25 16.40 26.08 -18.25
N GLY A 26 17.16 26.06 -19.35
CA GLY A 26 16.72 25.52 -20.64
C GLY A 26 16.62 23.98 -20.63
N LEU A 27 17.57 23.31 -19.98
CA LEU A 27 17.56 21.85 -19.85
C LEU A 27 16.44 21.39 -18.90
N LEU A 28 16.22 22.11 -17.79
CA LEU A 28 15.11 21.84 -16.88
C LEU A 28 13.75 22.08 -17.54
N CYS A 29 13.62 23.10 -18.38
CA CYS A 29 12.40 23.39 -19.13
C CYS A 29 12.15 22.35 -20.23
N LEU A 30 13.19 21.84 -20.89
CA LEU A 30 13.07 20.77 -21.89
C LEU A 30 12.68 19.42 -21.24
N VAL A 31 13.23 19.10 -20.06
CA VAL A 31 12.87 17.90 -19.29
C VAL A 31 11.46 18.02 -18.70
N LEU A 32 11.04 19.20 -18.24
CA LEU A 32 9.64 19.44 -17.85
C LEU A 32 8.69 19.37 -19.04
N LEU A 33 9.05 19.93 -20.21
CA LEU A 33 8.21 19.88 -21.41
C LEU A 33 8.10 18.46 -21.98
N LEU A 34 9.18 17.66 -21.94
CA LEU A 34 9.16 16.25 -22.32
C LEU A 34 8.43 15.37 -21.29
N GLY A 35 8.53 15.71 -20.00
CA GLY A 35 7.78 15.06 -18.92
C GLY A 35 6.28 15.35 -18.98
N ILE A 36 5.88 16.60 -19.27
CA ILE A 36 4.48 16.99 -19.48
C ILE A 36 3.95 16.40 -20.79
N ALA A 37 4.74 16.36 -21.88
CA ALA A 37 4.33 15.68 -23.11
C ALA A 37 4.18 14.16 -22.95
N SER A 38 4.97 13.54 -22.06
CA SER A 38 4.86 12.11 -21.74
C SER A 38 3.69 11.81 -20.80
N LEU A 39 3.37 12.70 -19.84
CA LEU A 39 2.16 12.59 -19.01
C LEU A 39 0.87 12.83 -19.80
N VAL A 40 0.87 13.81 -20.73
CA VAL A 40 -0.28 14.08 -21.60
C VAL A 40 -0.50 12.94 -22.61
N ASN A 41 0.54 12.21 -23.01
CA ASN A 41 0.40 11.04 -23.90
C ASN A 41 -0.14 9.77 -23.20
N SER A 42 -0.02 9.65 -21.88
CA SER A 42 -0.57 8.51 -21.13
C SER A 42 -2.10 8.59 -20.99
N CYS A 43 -2.69 9.77 -21.04
CA CYS A 43 -4.15 9.98 -20.97
C CYS A 43 -4.80 10.30 -22.33
N LYS A 44 -4.02 10.63 -23.36
CA LYS A 44 -4.51 10.82 -24.74
C LYS A 44 -4.55 9.52 -25.57
N ARG A 45 -4.29 8.36 -24.98
CA ARG A 45 -4.73 7.06 -25.54
C ARG A 45 -6.21 6.80 -25.23
N GLY A 46 -7.07 7.79 -25.48
CA GLY A 46 -8.38 7.42 -26.00
C GLY A 46 -8.11 6.74 -27.34
N PHE A 47 -8.68 5.56 -27.56
CA PHE A 47 -8.63 4.85 -28.85
C PHE A 47 -8.86 5.85 -30.00
N GLU A 48 -7.79 6.41 -30.58
CA GLU A 48 -7.84 6.89 -31.95
C GLU A 48 -7.92 5.60 -32.77
N LEU A 49 -9.16 5.18 -33.04
CA LEU A 49 -9.44 4.20 -34.06
C LEU A 49 -8.86 4.79 -35.34
N GLU A 50 -7.63 4.41 -35.68
CA GLU A 50 -7.06 4.70 -36.98
C GLU A 50 -8.13 4.33 -38.01
N LYS A 51 -8.41 5.26 -38.93
CA LYS A 51 -9.34 5.05 -40.03
C LYS A 51 -8.84 3.87 -40.86
N ASN A 52 -9.20 2.66 -40.45
CA ASN A 52 -8.97 1.47 -41.22
C ASN A 52 -9.78 1.59 -42.49
N THR A 53 -9.11 1.37 -43.62
CA THR A 53 -9.72 1.26 -44.94
C THR A 53 -10.90 0.28 -44.86
N PRO A 54 -12.10 0.59 -45.39
CA PRO A 54 -13.29 -0.23 -45.18
C PRO A 54 -13.05 -1.66 -45.66
N LEU A 55 -12.85 -2.60 -44.72
CA LEU A 55 -12.92 -4.02 -45.01
C LEU A 55 -14.37 -4.34 -45.39
N ALA A 56 -14.56 -5.08 -46.47
CA ALA A 56 -15.87 -5.59 -46.85
C ALA A 56 -16.49 -6.31 -45.64
N ILE A 57 -17.57 -5.75 -45.09
CA ILE A 57 -18.26 -6.31 -43.92
C ILE A 57 -18.71 -7.72 -44.28
N SER A 58 -18.21 -8.72 -43.56
CA SER A 58 -18.57 -10.12 -43.84
C SER A 58 -20.07 -10.34 -43.66
N GLN A 59 -20.65 -11.27 -44.43
CA GLN A 59 -22.07 -11.64 -44.30
C GLN A 59 -22.43 -12.04 -42.85
N THR A 60 -21.48 -12.61 -42.11
CA THR A 60 -21.63 -12.95 -40.69
C THR A 60 -21.92 -11.72 -39.83
N ILE A 61 -21.18 -10.63 -40.02
CA ILE A 61 -21.36 -9.36 -39.30
C ILE A 61 -22.67 -8.68 -39.71
N LEU A 62 -23.04 -8.69 -41.00
CA LEU A 62 -24.32 -8.15 -41.47
C LEU A 62 -25.52 -8.87 -40.83
N ASN A 63 -25.47 -10.20 -40.78
CA ASN A 63 -26.50 -10.99 -40.10
C ASN A 63 -26.54 -10.69 -38.60
N ALA A 64 -25.37 -10.41 -37.99
CA ALA A 64 -25.28 -10.12 -36.56
C ALA A 64 -25.88 -8.76 -36.24
N LYS A 65 -25.60 -7.76 -37.10
CA LYS A 65 -26.22 -6.45 -37.07
C LYS A 65 -27.74 -6.53 -37.19
N SER A 66 -28.25 -7.26 -38.19
CA SER A 66 -29.70 -7.41 -38.37
C SER A 66 -30.38 -8.06 -37.17
N HIS A 67 -29.73 -9.04 -36.52
CA HIS A 67 -30.26 -9.69 -35.32
C HIS A 67 -30.33 -8.70 -34.15
N VAL A 68 -29.25 -7.95 -33.90
CA VAL A 68 -29.18 -6.93 -32.84
C VAL A 68 -30.19 -5.81 -33.08
N ASP A 69 -30.32 -5.34 -34.32
CA ASP A 69 -31.30 -4.31 -34.69
C ASP A 69 -32.74 -4.80 -34.43
N SER A 70 -33.02 -6.09 -34.63
CA SER A 70 -34.33 -6.68 -34.30
C SER A 70 -34.59 -6.69 -32.79
N LEU A 71 -33.60 -7.07 -31.98
CA LEU A 71 -33.71 -7.06 -30.52
C LEU A 71 -33.92 -5.63 -29.99
N ILE A 72 -33.16 -4.66 -30.52
CA ILE A 72 -33.31 -3.24 -30.19
C ILE A 72 -34.70 -2.73 -30.57
N SER A 73 -35.26 -3.19 -31.69
CA SER A 73 -36.59 -2.80 -32.14
C SER A 73 -37.69 -3.37 -31.25
N LEU A 74 -37.54 -4.62 -30.79
CA LEU A 74 -38.48 -5.27 -29.85
C LEU A 74 -38.57 -4.55 -28.50
N GLN A 75 -37.49 -3.88 -28.07
CA GLN A 75 -37.51 -3.07 -26.85
C GLN A 75 -38.33 -1.76 -26.97
N GLY A 76 -38.80 -1.41 -28.17
CA GLY A 76 -39.60 -0.21 -28.41
C GLY A 76 -38.81 1.11 -28.33
N PRO A 77 -39.49 2.28 -28.36
CA PRO A 77 -38.83 3.59 -28.26
C PRO A 77 -38.23 3.86 -26.88
N ASN A 78 -38.72 3.17 -25.84
CA ASN A 78 -38.23 3.26 -24.46
C ASN A 78 -37.18 2.19 -24.11
N GLY A 79 -36.68 1.48 -25.12
CA GLY A 79 -35.77 0.36 -24.96
C GLY A 79 -34.44 0.72 -24.29
N TYR A 80 -33.92 -0.23 -23.53
CA TYR A 80 -32.70 -0.15 -22.72
C TYR A 80 -31.49 0.38 -23.51
N ILE A 81 -31.19 -0.21 -24.67
CA ILE A 81 -30.01 0.16 -25.48
C ILE A 81 -30.14 1.59 -26.02
N LYS A 82 -31.34 1.99 -26.45
CA LYS A 82 -31.61 3.33 -26.99
C LYS A 82 -31.45 4.41 -25.92
N LYS A 83 -31.92 4.14 -24.69
CA LYS A 83 -31.80 5.07 -23.56
C LYS A 83 -30.36 5.26 -23.08
N MET A 84 -29.51 4.25 -23.25
CA MET A 84 -28.13 4.36 -22.81
C MET A 84 -27.23 5.16 -23.76
N GLY A 85 -27.72 5.51 -24.96
CA GLY A 85 -26.96 6.31 -25.91
C GLY A 85 -25.69 5.64 -26.43
N PHE A 86 -25.61 4.30 -26.36
CA PHE A 86 -24.49 3.54 -26.89
C PHE A 86 -24.35 3.75 -28.40
N GLU A 87 -23.14 4.03 -28.84
CA GLU A 87 -22.78 4.06 -30.26
C GLU A 87 -22.12 2.73 -30.62
N ILE A 88 -22.84 1.87 -31.34
CA ILE A 88 -22.35 0.55 -31.76
C ILE A 88 -21.55 0.72 -33.06
N ASN A 89 -20.25 0.48 -33.02
CA ASN A 89 -19.35 0.66 -34.15
C ASN A 89 -19.17 -0.62 -34.97
N TRP A 90 -20.18 -0.93 -35.79
CA TRP A 90 -20.18 -2.09 -36.68
C TRP A 90 -19.03 -2.14 -37.70
N ASN A 91 -18.46 -0.98 -38.04
CA ASN A 91 -17.34 -0.91 -39.00
C ASN A 91 -16.05 -1.51 -38.42
N ASN A 92 -15.95 -1.60 -37.09
CA ASN A 92 -14.81 -2.18 -36.37
C ASN A 92 -15.15 -3.53 -35.73
N ALA A 93 -16.25 -4.17 -36.16
CA ALA A 93 -16.61 -5.50 -35.69
C ALA A 93 -15.57 -6.54 -36.12
N THR A 94 -15.24 -7.47 -35.22
CA THR A 94 -14.33 -8.59 -35.47
C THR A 94 -15.03 -9.92 -35.25
N ILE A 95 -14.44 -10.99 -35.78
CA ILE A 95 -14.88 -12.37 -35.54
C ILE A 95 -13.75 -13.09 -34.82
N ASP A 96 -14.03 -13.67 -33.66
CA ASP A 96 -13.04 -14.44 -32.91
C ASP A 96 -12.81 -15.84 -33.49
N SER A 97 -11.86 -16.59 -32.93
CA SER A 97 -11.51 -17.94 -33.38
C SER A 97 -12.65 -18.96 -33.21
N ALA A 98 -13.62 -18.68 -32.32
CA ALA A 98 -14.82 -19.50 -32.12
C ALA A 98 -15.98 -19.08 -33.05
N GLY A 99 -15.80 -18.04 -33.86
CA GLY A 99 -16.81 -17.53 -34.79
C GLY A 99 -17.84 -16.61 -34.15
N ASN A 100 -17.59 -16.10 -32.94
CA ASN A 100 -18.43 -15.09 -32.31
C ASN A 100 -18.14 -13.72 -32.90
N VAL A 101 -19.16 -12.87 -32.99
CA VAL A 101 -19.00 -11.49 -33.47
C VAL A 101 -18.80 -10.59 -32.26
N ARG A 102 -17.72 -9.82 -32.26
CA ARG A 102 -17.42 -8.81 -31.24
C ARG A 102 -17.49 -7.43 -31.86
N VAL A 103 -18.20 -6.48 -31.25
CA VAL A 103 -18.40 -5.14 -31.81
C VAL A 103 -18.06 -4.08 -30.77
N PRO A 104 -17.11 -3.17 -31.04
CA PRO A 104 -16.85 -2.07 -30.13
C PRO A 104 -18.10 -1.19 -29.95
N MET A 105 -18.37 -0.83 -28.71
CA MET A 105 -19.44 0.06 -28.30
C MET A 105 -18.83 1.24 -27.52
N LEU A 106 -19.27 2.45 -27.85
CA LEU A 106 -18.90 3.64 -27.10
C LEU A 106 -20.05 4.02 -26.18
N PHE A 107 -19.76 4.17 -24.91
CA PHE A 107 -20.66 4.76 -23.94
C PHE A 107 -20.24 6.18 -23.65
N ASP A 108 -21.18 7.10 -23.82
CA ASP A 108 -20.94 8.52 -23.57
C ASP A 108 -21.71 8.93 -22.31
N LEU A 109 -21.00 8.95 -21.19
CA LEU A 109 -21.57 9.32 -19.90
C LEU A 109 -22.06 10.79 -19.91
N SER A 110 -21.59 11.61 -20.85
CA SER A 110 -22.01 13.00 -20.97
C SER A 110 -23.48 13.19 -21.33
N LYS A 111 -24.12 12.13 -21.85
CA LYS A 111 -25.54 12.11 -22.20
C LYS A 111 -26.44 11.89 -20.97
N PHE A 112 -25.88 11.69 -19.78
CA PHE A 112 -26.61 11.38 -18.54
C PHE A 112 -26.55 12.53 -17.53
N LYS A 113 -27.58 12.63 -16.69
CA LYS A 113 -27.64 13.63 -15.62
C LYS A 113 -27.26 13.01 -14.27
N PRO A 114 -26.53 13.72 -13.40
CA PRO A 114 -26.25 13.23 -12.06
C PRO A 114 -27.52 13.21 -11.19
N LYS A 115 -27.66 12.17 -10.37
CA LYS A 115 -28.87 11.92 -9.58
C LYS A 115 -29.15 12.95 -8.49
N ASP A 116 -28.10 13.43 -7.85
CA ASP A 116 -28.21 14.29 -6.66
C ASP A 116 -28.12 15.78 -7.00
N GLY A 117 -27.89 16.14 -8.27
CA GLY A 117 -27.71 17.51 -8.73
C GLY A 117 -26.48 18.22 -8.14
N LYS A 118 -25.66 17.53 -7.33
CA LYS A 118 -24.46 18.09 -6.68
C LYS A 118 -23.25 18.04 -7.61
N GLN A 119 -23.25 17.12 -8.55
CA GLN A 119 -22.27 17.11 -9.64
C GLN A 119 -22.73 18.11 -10.70
N ILE A 120 -21.99 19.22 -10.80
CA ILE A 120 -22.30 20.34 -11.71
C ILE A 120 -21.55 20.23 -13.05
N THR A 121 -20.61 19.31 -13.15
CA THR A 121 -19.77 19.10 -14.34
C THR A 121 -20.02 17.71 -14.90
N ILE A 122 -20.24 17.64 -16.21
CA ILE A 122 -20.61 16.43 -16.92
C ILE A 122 -19.33 15.61 -17.19
N PRO A 123 -19.26 14.33 -16.79
CA PRO A 123 -18.12 13.47 -17.09
C PRO A 123 -17.90 13.32 -18.60
N GLU A 124 -16.70 13.62 -19.09
CA GLU A 124 -16.28 13.32 -20.47
C GLU A 124 -15.67 11.92 -20.61
N THR A 125 -16.15 10.94 -19.84
CA THR A 125 -15.62 9.58 -19.91
C THR A 125 -16.27 8.83 -21.07
N LYS A 126 -15.47 8.48 -22.07
CA LYS A 126 -15.81 7.46 -23.07
C LYS A 126 -15.21 6.13 -22.66
N THR A 127 -16.06 5.22 -22.20
CA THR A 127 -15.62 3.86 -21.86
C THR A 127 -15.91 2.94 -23.04
N VAL A 128 -14.97 2.05 -23.34
CA VAL A 128 -15.13 1.05 -24.39
C VAL A 128 -15.89 -0.13 -23.81
N TYR A 129 -17.09 -0.34 -24.34
CA TYR A 129 -17.89 -1.54 -24.13
C TYR A 129 -17.74 -2.41 -25.38
N GLU A 130 -18.18 -3.66 -25.29
CA GLU A 130 -18.23 -4.54 -26.45
C GLU A 130 -19.55 -5.28 -26.52
N LEU A 131 -20.15 -5.28 -27.71
CA LEU A 131 -21.23 -6.20 -28.01
C LEU A 131 -20.63 -7.55 -28.37
N PHE A 132 -20.92 -8.56 -27.56
CA PHE A 132 -20.54 -9.94 -27.80
C PHE A 132 -21.75 -10.73 -28.31
N ILE A 133 -21.64 -11.28 -29.52
CA ILE A 133 -22.70 -12.05 -30.17
C ILE A 133 -22.20 -13.47 -30.32
N LYS A 134 -22.62 -14.30 -29.37
CA LYS A 134 -22.23 -15.70 -29.30
C LYS A 134 -22.96 -16.51 -30.35
N LYS A 135 -22.23 -17.38 -31.04
CA LYS A 135 -22.81 -18.38 -31.93
C LYS A 135 -23.13 -19.63 -31.11
N ASP A 136 -24.42 -19.89 -30.89
CA ASP A 136 -24.88 -21.12 -30.22
C ASP A 136 -25.76 -21.96 -31.15
N ASN A 137 -25.83 -23.26 -30.90
CA ASN A 137 -26.60 -24.23 -31.70
C ASN A 137 -28.12 -23.99 -31.61
N GLY A 138 -28.59 -23.18 -30.64
CA GLY A 138 -29.99 -22.79 -30.45
C GLY A 138 -30.34 -21.36 -30.89
N GLY A 139 -29.39 -20.57 -31.41
CA GLY A 139 -29.61 -19.17 -31.79
C GLY A 139 -28.40 -18.27 -31.54
N ARG A 140 -28.58 -16.95 -31.70
CA ARG A 140 -27.56 -15.94 -31.39
C ARG A 140 -27.89 -15.26 -30.08
N GLU A 141 -27.02 -15.41 -29.09
CA GLU A 141 -27.11 -14.69 -27.82
C GLU A 141 -26.33 -13.38 -27.91
N VAL A 142 -26.93 -12.28 -27.47
CA VAL A 142 -26.33 -10.95 -27.55
C VAL A 142 -26.12 -10.42 -26.15
N SER A 143 -24.86 -10.10 -25.82
CA SER A 143 -24.46 -9.54 -24.53
C SER A 143 -23.66 -8.26 -24.74
N ILE A 144 -23.83 -7.29 -23.83
CA ILE A 144 -22.90 -6.18 -23.69
C ILE A 144 -21.86 -6.60 -22.65
N MET A 145 -20.60 -6.50 -22.99
CA MET A 145 -19.45 -6.72 -22.12
C MET A 145 -18.80 -5.39 -21.80
N GLN A 146 -18.40 -5.20 -20.55
CA GLN A 146 -17.62 -4.07 -20.07
C GLN A 146 -16.32 -4.60 -19.51
N PHE A 147 -15.18 -4.13 -20.03
CA PHE A 147 -13.88 -4.59 -19.55
C PHE A 147 -13.32 -3.61 -18.52
N MET A 148 -13.10 -4.07 -17.30
CA MET A 148 -12.42 -3.30 -16.25
C MET A 148 -10.92 -3.59 -16.33
N ASN A 149 -10.07 -2.58 -16.45
CA ASN A 149 -8.62 -2.77 -16.32
C ASN A 149 -8.21 -2.54 -14.86
N LEU A 150 -7.76 -3.59 -14.18
CA LEU A 150 -7.20 -3.52 -12.83
C LEU A 150 -5.78 -4.06 -12.88
N LYS A 151 -4.80 -3.20 -12.57
CA LYS A 151 -3.36 -3.54 -12.56
C LYS A 151 -2.89 -4.21 -13.85
N GLY A 152 -3.40 -3.77 -15.00
CA GLY A 152 -3.02 -4.31 -16.31
C GLY A 152 -3.76 -5.58 -16.74
N LYS A 153 -4.69 -6.10 -15.91
CA LYS A 153 -5.56 -7.23 -16.27
C LYS A 153 -6.97 -6.75 -16.56
N TYR A 154 -7.60 -7.33 -17.59
CA TYR A 154 -8.97 -7.01 -17.96
C TYR A 154 -9.95 -8.00 -17.31
N TYR A 155 -11.05 -7.47 -16.76
CA TYR A 155 -12.13 -8.24 -16.15
C TYR A 155 -13.44 -7.89 -16.87
N PRO A 156 -14.05 -8.83 -17.62
CA PRO A 156 -15.32 -8.59 -18.26
C PRO A 156 -16.47 -8.53 -17.24
N LEU A 157 -17.45 -7.65 -17.49
CA LEU A 157 -18.75 -7.58 -16.83
C LEU A 157 -19.86 -7.63 -17.89
N ARG A 158 -20.84 -8.52 -17.73
CA ARG A 158 -21.78 -8.93 -18.77
C ARG A 158 -23.20 -8.49 -18.48
N PHE A 159 -23.86 -8.02 -19.54
CA PHE A 159 -25.26 -7.64 -19.57
C PHE A 159 -25.95 -8.34 -20.74
N ASN A 160 -26.83 -9.32 -20.46
CA ASN A 160 -27.58 -10.00 -21.52
C ASN A 160 -28.72 -9.12 -22.05
N LEU A 161 -28.85 -9.02 -23.37
CA LEU A 161 -29.83 -8.14 -24.02
C LEU A 161 -31.18 -8.80 -24.29
N ASN A 162 -31.30 -10.12 -24.09
CA ASN A 162 -32.50 -10.87 -24.46
C ASN A 162 -33.68 -10.73 -23.49
N GLY A 163 -33.55 -9.98 -22.38
CA GLY A 163 -34.68 -9.54 -21.54
C GLY A 163 -35.57 -10.62 -20.90
N ALA A 164 -35.31 -11.90 -21.16
CA ALA A 164 -35.98 -12.99 -20.47
C ALA A 164 -35.29 -13.23 -19.13
N GLU A 165 -36.07 -13.19 -18.05
CA GLU A 165 -35.73 -13.68 -16.72
C GLU A 165 -35.16 -15.11 -16.81
N LEU A 166 -33.86 -15.24 -17.03
CA LEU A 166 -33.13 -16.50 -16.92
C LEU A 166 -32.19 -16.43 -15.74
N THR A 167 -32.79 -16.26 -14.57
CA THR A 167 -32.41 -17.07 -13.43
C THR A 167 -33.68 -17.69 -12.88
N LYS A 168 -33.91 -18.96 -13.24
CA LYS A 168 -34.50 -19.92 -12.31
C LYS A 168 -33.59 -19.92 -11.08
N LEU A 169 -33.90 -18.98 -10.19
CA LEU A 169 -33.25 -18.85 -8.91
C LEU A 169 -33.51 -20.15 -8.16
N GLY A 170 -32.45 -20.88 -7.82
CA GLY A 170 -32.51 -21.78 -6.69
C GLY A 170 -32.99 -20.96 -5.49
N SER A 171 -34.14 -21.31 -4.96
CA SER A 171 -34.88 -20.65 -3.87
C SER A 171 -34.09 -20.48 -2.56
N SER A 172 -32.79 -20.81 -2.52
CA SER A 172 -31.94 -20.75 -1.34
C SER A 172 -31.24 -19.40 -1.11
N ILE A 173 -30.92 -18.62 -2.17
CA ILE A 173 -30.19 -17.35 -2.01
C ILE A 173 -31.15 -16.18 -1.78
N ALA A 174 -32.22 -16.05 -2.57
CA ALA A 174 -33.25 -15.04 -2.33
C ALA A 174 -33.97 -15.25 -0.99
N ALA A 175 -34.19 -16.50 -0.54
CA ALA A 175 -34.79 -16.74 0.78
C ALA A 175 -33.85 -16.33 1.92
N LYS A 176 -32.53 -16.48 1.79
CA LYS A 176 -31.55 -16.03 2.81
C LYS A 176 -31.39 -14.52 2.85
N VAL A 177 -31.49 -13.83 1.70
CA VAL A 177 -31.34 -12.36 1.61
C VAL A 177 -32.66 -11.63 1.87
N LEU A 178 -33.81 -12.23 1.59
CA LEU A 178 -35.14 -11.63 1.85
C LEU A 178 -35.70 -11.96 3.24
N SER A 179 -35.28 -13.06 3.89
CA SER A 179 -35.68 -13.33 5.28
C SER A 179 -35.06 -12.37 6.31
N SER A 180 -34.05 -11.58 5.93
CA SER A 180 -33.52 -10.49 6.74
C SER A 180 -34.28 -9.16 6.57
N LYS A 181 -35.29 -9.08 5.68
CA LYS A 181 -36.05 -7.86 5.39
C LYS A 181 -37.19 -7.52 6.38
N SER A 182 -37.32 -8.20 7.52
CA SER A 182 -38.29 -7.76 8.56
C SER A 182 -37.76 -6.67 9.50
N LYS A 183 -36.55 -6.15 9.29
CA LYS A 183 -36.05 -4.95 9.99
C LYS A 183 -35.32 -4.01 9.05
N GLN A 184 -36.08 -3.24 8.27
CA GLN A 184 -35.59 -1.94 7.76
C GLN A 184 -35.65 -0.90 8.89
N MET A 185 -34.75 0.09 8.79
CA MET A 185 -34.52 1.24 9.68
C MET A 185 -33.72 0.98 10.96
N GLN A 186 -32.42 0.76 10.80
CA GLN A 186 -31.35 1.51 11.49
C GLN A 186 -29.99 1.04 10.96
N LEU A 187 -29.56 1.62 9.83
CA LEU A 187 -28.21 1.43 9.30
C LEU A 187 -27.24 2.31 10.09
N GLY A 188 -26.85 1.82 11.27
CA GLY A 188 -25.54 2.07 11.84
C GLY A 188 -24.51 1.19 11.14
N LYS A 189 -23.28 1.69 10.98
CA LYS A 189 -22.11 0.99 10.44
C LYS A 189 -21.99 -0.43 11.05
N GLY A 190 -22.20 -1.46 10.25
CA GLY A 190 -21.93 -2.83 10.68
C GLY A 190 -22.66 -3.91 9.88
N ALA A 191 -21.87 -4.65 9.08
CA ALA A 191 -22.13 -6.01 8.61
C ALA A 191 -23.32 -6.25 7.66
N MET A 192 -23.03 -6.27 6.36
CA MET A 192 -23.61 -7.32 5.50
C MET A 192 -22.94 -8.65 5.88
N PRO A 193 -23.68 -9.76 6.05
CA PRO A 193 -23.09 -11.04 6.39
C PRO A 193 -22.15 -11.49 5.28
N ALA A 194 -20.94 -11.88 5.70
CA ALA A 194 -19.86 -12.37 4.87
C ALA A 194 -20.35 -13.40 3.85
N PHE A 195 -20.19 -13.09 2.57
CA PHE A 195 -20.11 -14.10 1.53
C PHE A 195 -18.80 -14.84 1.75
N ASP A 196 -18.85 -15.91 2.56
CA ASP A 196 -17.72 -16.80 2.84
C ASP A 196 -17.46 -17.76 1.66
N LYS A 197 -17.21 -17.17 0.49
CA LYS A 197 -16.67 -17.87 -0.68
C LYS A 197 -15.53 -17.04 -1.22
N THR A 198 -14.36 -17.66 -1.32
CA THR A 198 -13.09 -17.06 -1.72
C THR A 198 -13.06 -16.51 -3.15
N MET A 199 -14.12 -16.69 -3.96
CA MET A 199 -14.28 -16.08 -5.29
C MET A 199 -15.78 -15.89 -5.61
N ILE A 200 -16.14 -14.74 -6.17
CA ILE A 200 -17.49 -14.45 -6.69
C ILE A 200 -17.45 -14.50 -8.22
N THR A 201 -18.42 -15.14 -8.85
CA THR A 201 -18.54 -15.09 -10.32
C THR A 201 -19.07 -13.73 -10.76
N GLU A 202 -18.76 -13.36 -11.99
CA GLU A 202 -19.29 -12.16 -12.65
C GLU A 202 -20.83 -12.07 -12.56
N SER A 203 -21.51 -13.19 -12.84
CA SER A 203 -22.95 -13.34 -12.66
C SER A 203 -23.43 -13.07 -11.22
N GLY A 204 -22.72 -13.61 -10.21
CA GLY A 204 -23.05 -13.40 -8.80
C GLY A 204 -22.84 -11.95 -8.34
N PHE A 205 -21.80 -11.28 -8.87
CA PHE A 205 -21.57 -9.86 -8.62
C PHE A 205 -22.73 -8.99 -9.15
N MET A 206 -23.19 -9.29 -10.36
CA MET A 206 -24.29 -8.55 -10.98
C MET A 206 -25.61 -8.71 -10.23
N GLU A 207 -25.90 -9.90 -9.70
CA GLU A 207 -27.04 -10.14 -8.81
C GLU A 207 -26.99 -9.27 -7.55
N LEU A 208 -25.81 -9.08 -6.96
CA LEU A 208 -25.63 -8.22 -5.79
C LEU A 208 -25.90 -6.74 -6.11
N VAL A 209 -25.35 -6.24 -7.21
CA VAL A 209 -25.58 -4.86 -7.67
C VAL A 209 -27.07 -4.62 -7.90
N GLN A 210 -27.77 -5.54 -8.57
CA GLN A 210 -29.22 -5.47 -8.79
C GLN A 210 -30.01 -5.52 -7.46
N GLY A 211 -29.58 -6.36 -6.52
CA GLY A 211 -30.20 -6.46 -5.21
C GLY A 211 -30.11 -5.17 -4.38
N MET A 212 -29.00 -4.43 -4.51
CA MET A 212 -28.76 -3.19 -3.76
C MET A 212 -29.36 -1.95 -4.43
N TYR A 213 -29.26 -1.82 -5.75
CA TYR A 213 -29.64 -0.60 -6.48
C TYR A 213 -30.96 -0.73 -7.26
N GLY A 214 -31.57 -1.91 -7.24
CA GLY A 214 -32.87 -2.20 -7.83
C GLY A 214 -32.81 -2.58 -9.32
N GLN A 215 -33.96 -3.01 -9.84
CA GLN A 215 -34.14 -3.53 -11.21
C GLN A 215 -34.04 -2.46 -12.32
N SER A 216 -33.92 -1.17 -11.96
CA SER A 216 -33.88 -0.03 -12.92
C SER A 216 -32.47 0.46 -13.24
N TYR A 217 -31.46 -0.22 -12.69
CA TYR A 217 -30.05 0.02 -12.97
C TYR A 217 -29.68 -0.45 -14.39
N LEU A 218 -28.81 0.32 -15.02
CA LEU A 218 -28.41 0.15 -16.41
C LEU A 218 -26.98 -0.36 -16.57
N ALA A 219 -26.00 0.17 -15.83
CA ALA A 219 -24.59 -0.20 -15.93
C ALA A 219 -23.81 0.24 -14.68
N ALA A 220 -22.80 -0.55 -14.27
CA ALA A 220 -21.96 -0.32 -13.11
C ALA A 220 -20.53 -0.21 -13.59
N ILE A 221 -19.92 0.94 -13.34
CA ILE A 221 -18.54 1.19 -13.74
C ILE A 221 -17.70 1.23 -12.47
N ILE A 222 -16.88 0.21 -12.28
CA ILE A 222 -15.94 0.18 -11.15
C ILE A 222 -14.67 0.87 -11.59
N TYR A 223 -14.18 1.76 -10.73
CA TYR A 223 -12.90 2.44 -10.90
C TYR A 223 -12.07 2.27 -9.64
N GLU A 224 -10.77 2.05 -9.84
CA GLU A 224 -9.75 2.02 -8.79
C GLU A 224 -8.82 3.23 -9.01
N CYS A 225 -8.61 4.03 -7.97
CA CYS A 225 -7.60 5.09 -7.99
C CYS A 225 -6.26 4.57 -7.48
N PRO A 226 -5.13 4.96 -8.10
CA PRO A 226 -3.80 4.66 -7.57
C PRO A 226 -3.66 5.06 -6.10
N LEU A 227 -2.93 4.25 -5.34
CA LEU A 227 -2.67 4.48 -3.92
C LEU A 227 -2.13 5.91 -3.70
N GLY A 228 -2.80 6.68 -2.83
CA GLY A 228 -2.43 8.08 -2.52
C GLY A 228 -3.05 9.13 -3.45
N THR A 229 -3.86 8.75 -4.43
CA THR A 229 -4.67 9.67 -5.24
C THR A 229 -6.14 9.65 -4.80
N MET A 230 -6.82 10.78 -4.97
CA MET A 230 -8.24 10.98 -4.71
C MET A 230 -9.00 11.15 -6.03
N PHE A 231 -10.21 10.61 -6.11
CA PHE A 231 -11.08 10.84 -7.26
C PHE A 231 -11.62 12.27 -7.24
N GLU A 232 -11.31 13.05 -8.27
CA GLU A 232 -11.91 14.34 -8.53
C GLU A 232 -13.18 14.15 -9.37
N PRO A 233 -14.39 14.24 -8.77
CA PRO A 233 -15.64 13.99 -9.49
C PRO A 233 -15.86 14.96 -10.65
N THR A 234 -15.20 16.13 -10.61
CA THR A 234 -15.33 17.16 -11.63
C THR A 234 -14.60 16.81 -12.93
N THR A 235 -13.43 16.18 -12.83
CA THR A 235 -12.59 15.79 -13.98
C THR A 235 -12.67 14.29 -14.28
N CYS A 236 -13.28 13.50 -13.38
CA CYS A 236 -13.28 12.05 -13.41
C CYS A 236 -11.85 11.45 -13.48
N LEU A 237 -10.89 12.12 -12.85
CA LEU A 237 -9.50 11.69 -12.75
C LEU A 237 -9.15 11.39 -11.29
N CYS A 238 -8.26 10.41 -11.11
CA CYS A 238 -7.57 10.23 -9.85
C CYS A 238 -6.39 11.19 -9.84
N ASP A 239 -6.39 12.14 -8.91
CA ASP A 239 -5.35 13.14 -8.76
C ASP A 239 -4.88 13.18 -7.29
N PHE A 240 -3.71 13.75 -7.02
CA PHE A 240 -3.25 13.90 -5.65
C PHE A 240 -4.21 14.77 -4.84
N ALA A 241 -4.23 14.55 -3.53
CA ALA A 241 -5.21 15.16 -2.64
C ALA A 241 -5.21 16.70 -2.71
N GLU A 242 -4.04 17.29 -2.93
CA GLU A 242 -3.82 18.73 -3.11
C GLU A 242 -4.46 19.33 -4.38
N ASN A 243 -4.80 18.50 -5.38
CA ASN A 243 -5.33 18.95 -6.67
C ASN A 243 -6.86 18.80 -6.76
N VAL A 244 -7.50 18.22 -5.74
CA VAL A 244 -8.96 18.00 -5.70
C VAL A 244 -9.64 19.18 -5.03
N VAL A 245 -10.41 19.96 -5.78
CA VAL A 245 -10.89 21.28 -5.35
C VAL A 245 -12.20 21.17 -4.57
N ASN A 246 -13.02 20.12 -4.80
CA ASN A 246 -14.30 19.89 -4.10
C ASN A 246 -14.80 18.43 -4.22
N GLY A 247 -13.97 17.44 -3.85
CA GLY A 247 -14.34 16.02 -3.89
C GLY A 247 -14.93 15.50 -2.57
N ALA A 248 -15.97 14.67 -2.64
CA ALA A 248 -16.31 13.79 -1.51
C ALA A 248 -15.20 12.73 -1.35
N PHE A 249 -14.87 12.35 -0.12
CA PHE A 249 -13.94 11.26 0.16
C PHE A 249 -14.49 9.96 -0.42
N TYR A 250 -13.95 9.53 -1.56
CA TYR A 250 -14.19 8.19 -2.09
C TYR A 250 -13.00 7.31 -1.69
N PRO A 251 -13.24 6.08 -1.20
CA PRO A 251 -12.17 5.12 -0.99
C PRO A 251 -11.48 4.79 -2.31
N GLU A 252 -10.34 4.09 -2.24
CA GLU A 252 -9.50 3.66 -3.37
C GLU A 252 -10.30 3.00 -4.52
N ILE A 253 -11.49 2.48 -4.23
CA ILE A 253 -12.40 1.88 -5.21
C ILE A 253 -13.79 2.52 -5.10
N PHE A 254 -14.35 2.95 -6.23
CA PHE A 254 -15.71 3.48 -6.31
C PHE A 254 -16.46 2.90 -7.51
N MET A 255 -17.77 3.09 -7.53
CA MET A 255 -18.67 2.57 -8.55
C MET A 255 -19.59 3.64 -9.10
N ILE A 256 -19.77 3.69 -10.41
CA ILE A 256 -20.74 4.56 -11.08
C ILE A 256 -21.94 3.69 -11.45
N ILE A 257 -23.09 3.96 -10.85
CA ILE A 257 -24.36 3.29 -11.14
C ILE A 257 -25.16 4.18 -12.09
N ALA A 258 -25.27 3.78 -13.36
CA ALA A 258 -26.22 4.36 -14.31
C ALA A 258 -27.60 3.70 -14.13
N SER A 259 -28.69 4.46 -14.28
CA SER A 259 -30.08 4.02 -14.09
C SER A 259 -31.02 4.69 -15.08
N SER A 260 -32.15 4.05 -15.39
CA SER A 260 -33.20 4.67 -16.23
C SER A 260 -34.01 5.66 -15.38
N PRO A 261 -34.28 6.90 -15.86
CA PRO A 261 -34.29 7.32 -17.26
C PRO A 261 -33.07 8.13 -17.75
N GLY A 262 -31.84 7.70 -17.43
CA GLY A 262 -30.62 8.38 -17.89
C GLY A 262 -29.95 9.18 -16.78
N VAL A 263 -29.96 8.62 -15.58
CA VAL A 263 -29.38 9.21 -14.39
C VAL A 263 -28.23 8.34 -13.88
N TYR A 264 -27.11 8.94 -13.50
CA TYR A 264 -26.01 8.21 -12.85
C TYR A 264 -25.78 8.70 -11.41
N GLN A 265 -25.22 7.81 -10.58
CA GLN A 265 -24.74 8.15 -9.24
C GLN A 265 -23.37 7.51 -9.02
N VAL A 266 -22.44 8.28 -8.43
CA VAL A 266 -21.14 7.76 -7.99
C VAL A 266 -21.27 7.35 -6.53
N VAL A 267 -20.98 6.09 -6.24
CA VAL A 267 -21.12 5.50 -4.91
C VAL A 267 -19.79 4.86 -4.48
N PRO A 268 -19.43 4.91 -3.18
CA PRO A 268 -18.33 4.12 -2.66
C PRO A 268 -18.54 2.64 -3.02
N TYR A 269 -17.48 1.92 -3.34
CA TYR A 269 -17.56 0.48 -3.56
C TYR A 269 -18.01 -0.20 -2.25
N PRO A 270 -19.24 -0.75 -2.18
CA PRO A 270 -19.85 -1.10 -0.90
C PRO A 270 -19.54 -2.54 -0.47
N PHE A 271 -18.79 -3.29 -1.28
CA PHE A 271 -18.55 -4.71 -1.07
C PHE A 271 -17.26 -4.94 -0.28
N SER A 272 -17.25 -6.03 0.50
CA SER A 272 -16.12 -6.39 1.36
C SER A 272 -15.01 -7.18 0.64
N PHE A 273 -15.21 -7.56 -0.62
CA PHE A 273 -14.23 -8.28 -1.44
C PHE A 273 -13.61 -7.36 -2.49
N HIS A 274 -12.33 -7.52 -2.79
CA HIS A 274 -11.65 -6.73 -3.81
C HIS A 274 -12.16 -7.12 -5.22
N PRO A 275 -12.32 -6.18 -6.18
CA PRO A 275 -12.76 -6.51 -7.54
C PRO A 275 -11.89 -7.56 -8.26
N SER A 276 -10.62 -7.73 -7.87
CA SER A 276 -9.74 -8.79 -8.40
C SER A 276 -10.11 -10.21 -7.95
N GLU A 277 -10.99 -10.35 -6.96
CA GLU A 277 -11.54 -11.62 -6.49
C GLU A 277 -12.76 -12.07 -7.31
N ILE A 278 -13.17 -11.26 -8.29
CA ILE A 278 -14.20 -11.62 -9.27
C ILE A 278 -13.57 -12.52 -10.33
N THR A 279 -14.03 -13.76 -10.43
CA THR A 279 -13.59 -14.69 -11.47
C THR A 279 -14.40 -14.50 -12.73
N ALA A 280 -13.70 -14.42 -13.88
CA ALA A 280 -14.33 -14.40 -15.19
C ALA A 280 -15.12 -15.70 -15.42
N ASP A 281 -16.27 -15.58 -16.08
CA ASP A 281 -17.01 -16.76 -16.54
C ASP A 281 -16.22 -17.40 -17.70
N PRO A 282 -15.85 -18.70 -17.64
CA PRO A 282 -14.87 -19.35 -18.54
C PRO A 282 -15.30 -19.47 -20.01
N GLU A 283 -16.48 -18.96 -20.35
CA GLU A 283 -17.07 -19.01 -21.69
C GLU A 283 -16.80 -17.73 -22.52
N TYR A 284 -16.17 -16.71 -21.93
CA TYR A 284 -16.04 -15.36 -22.50
C TYR A 284 -14.58 -14.94 -22.71
N PRO A 285 -14.30 -14.02 -23.65
CA PRO A 285 -12.94 -13.55 -23.92
C PRO A 285 -12.34 -12.78 -22.73
N GLU A 286 -11.06 -13.02 -22.45
CA GLU A 286 -10.33 -12.41 -21.33
C GLU A 286 -9.94 -10.93 -21.58
N GLU A 287 -9.89 -10.48 -22.84
CA GLU A 287 -9.40 -9.14 -23.22
C GLU A 287 -10.22 -8.45 -24.32
N PRO A 288 -10.30 -7.10 -24.36
CA PRO A 288 -11.04 -6.35 -25.36
C PRO A 288 -10.43 -6.39 -26.78
N ILE A 289 -11.27 -6.20 -27.80
CA ILE A 289 -10.93 -5.94 -29.21
C ILE A 289 -9.99 -4.73 -29.27
N GLY A 290 -8.77 -4.94 -29.79
CA GLY A 290 -7.75 -3.90 -29.86
C GLY A 290 -6.88 -3.78 -28.61
N GLY A 291 -7.15 -4.53 -27.54
CA GLY A 291 -6.22 -4.74 -26.42
C GLY A 291 -5.01 -5.60 -26.81
N GLY A 292 -5.16 -6.42 -27.85
CA GLY A 292 -4.07 -7.11 -28.54
C GLY A 292 -3.97 -6.67 -30.00
N THR A 293 -2.99 -5.82 -30.31
CA THR A 293 -2.63 -5.50 -31.70
C THR A 293 -2.01 -6.73 -32.36
N GLY A 294 -2.76 -7.41 -33.22
CA GLY A 294 -2.21 -8.29 -34.26
C GLY A 294 -1.10 -9.26 -33.81
N ASN A 295 -1.31 -9.97 -32.70
CA ASN A 295 -0.41 -10.98 -32.12
C ASN A 295 1.05 -10.66 -32.33
N VAL A 296 1.54 -9.52 -31.87
CA VAL A 296 2.97 -9.32 -31.69
C VAL A 296 3.18 -9.34 -30.18
N ASP A 297 3.94 -10.32 -29.71
CA ASP A 297 4.28 -10.43 -28.29
C ASP A 297 5.13 -9.22 -27.87
N CYS A 298 5.40 -9.04 -26.58
CA CYS A 298 6.14 -7.84 -26.14
C CYS A 298 7.57 -7.74 -26.71
N ALA A 299 8.08 -8.81 -27.32
CA ALA A 299 9.41 -8.88 -27.94
C ALA A 299 9.35 -8.55 -29.43
N GLY A 300 8.20 -8.15 -29.95
CA GLY A 300 8.02 -7.89 -31.37
C GLY A 300 7.82 -9.17 -32.18
N VAL A 301 7.53 -10.32 -31.56
CA VAL A 301 7.37 -11.60 -32.27
C VAL A 301 5.92 -11.90 -32.56
N LYS A 302 5.63 -12.08 -33.86
CA LYS A 302 4.27 -12.38 -34.30
C LYS A 302 3.83 -13.78 -33.85
N GLY A 303 2.83 -13.89 -32.99
CA GLY A 303 2.36 -15.14 -32.35
C GLY A 303 3.31 -15.66 -31.26
N GLY A 304 4.22 -14.82 -30.78
CA GLY A 304 5.14 -15.19 -29.70
C GLY A 304 4.45 -15.26 -28.34
N THR A 305 5.11 -15.91 -27.38
CA THR A 305 4.58 -16.11 -26.02
C THR A 305 5.19 -15.16 -24.99
N ALA A 306 5.95 -14.14 -25.42
CA ALA A 306 6.51 -13.16 -24.50
C ALA A 306 5.45 -12.15 -24.04
N TYR A 307 5.39 -11.87 -22.75
CA TYR A 307 4.44 -10.95 -22.13
C TYR A 307 5.15 -9.84 -21.36
N VAL A 308 4.52 -8.65 -21.35
CA VAL A 308 5.05 -7.50 -20.58
C VAL A 308 4.90 -7.81 -19.10
N SER A 309 5.92 -7.47 -18.34
CA SER A 309 6.00 -7.60 -16.89
C SER A 309 6.77 -6.39 -16.32
N ASP A 310 6.85 -6.30 -14.99
CA ASP A 310 7.47 -5.17 -14.30
C ASP A 310 8.97 -4.98 -14.62
N CYS A 311 9.65 -6.02 -15.14
CA CYS A 311 11.05 -5.96 -15.56
C CYS A 311 11.24 -5.88 -17.08
N GLY A 312 10.16 -5.64 -17.83
CA GLY A 312 10.17 -5.60 -19.29
C GLY A 312 9.50 -6.82 -19.91
N CYS A 313 9.96 -7.19 -21.10
CA CYS A 313 9.37 -8.29 -21.86
C CYS A 313 9.98 -9.63 -21.47
N ILE A 314 9.18 -10.58 -20.95
CA ILE A 314 9.63 -11.90 -20.50
C ILE A 314 8.88 -13.02 -21.19
N GLY A 315 9.47 -14.22 -21.28
CA GLY A 315 8.91 -15.36 -21.99
C GLY A 315 9.24 -15.38 -23.50
N GLY A 316 8.67 -16.35 -24.22
CA GLY A 316 8.88 -16.50 -25.66
C GLY A 316 10.36 -16.65 -26.06
N THR A 317 10.78 -15.85 -27.04
CA THR A 317 12.15 -15.85 -27.59
C THR A 317 13.11 -14.89 -26.88
N THR A 318 12.68 -14.23 -25.81
CA THR A 318 13.53 -13.25 -25.09
C THR A 318 14.68 -13.90 -24.32
N GLY A 319 14.56 -15.20 -24.02
CA GLY A 319 15.49 -15.90 -23.13
C GLY A 319 15.36 -15.52 -21.65
N ILE A 320 14.43 -14.61 -21.31
CA ILE A 320 14.16 -14.16 -19.95
C ILE A 320 12.96 -14.96 -19.45
N SER A 321 13.18 -15.95 -18.60
CA SER A 321 12.11 -16.82 -18.12
C SER A 321 11.28 -16.20 -17.00
N ASN A 322 11.82 -15.20 -16.29
CA ASN A 322 11.16 -14.59 -15.14
C ASN A 322 11.75 -13.21 -14.81
N CYS A 323 10.91 -12.35 -14.21
CA CYS A 323 11.38 -11.17 -13.51
C CYS A 323 11.91 -11.55 -12.13
N TYR A 324 13.21 -11.49 -11.99
CA TYR A 324 13.83 -11.38 -10.68
C TYR A 324 14.43 -9.99 -10.59
N THR A 325 14.21 -9.29 -9.50
CA THR A 325 14.92 -8.03 -9.23
C THR A 325 16.40 -8.33 -9.18
N GLU A 326 17.18 -7.71 -10.08
CA GLU A 326 18.64 -7.75 -10.01
C GLU A 326 19.11 -7.18 -8.69
N CYS A 327 20.10 -7.82 -8.09
CA CYS A 327 20.68 -7.35 -6.86
C CYS A 327 21.37 -5.99 -7.09
N GLY A 328 20.76 -4.93 -6.55
CA GLY A 328 21.44 -3.63 -6.40
C GLY A 328 22.67 -3.72 -5.50
N PRO A 329 23.49 -2.66 -5.41
CA PRO A 329 24.55 -2.58 -4.41
C PRO A 329 23.96 -2.74 -3.01
N ASN A 330 24.68 -3.44 -2.12
CA ASN A 330 24.29 -3.46 -0.71
C ASN A 330 24.42 -2.05 -0.14
N THR A 331 23.33 -1.54 0.42
CA THR A 331 23.31 -0.35 1.26
C THR A 331 22.78 -0.74 2.62
N ASN A 332 23.60 -0.58 3.66
CA ASN A 332 23.18 -0.93 5.02
C ASN A 332 21.86 -0.27 5.39
N VAL A 333 20.90 -1.09 5.76
CA VAL A 333 19.60 -0.71 6.27
C VAL A 333 19.78 -0.15 7.68
N THR A 334 19.23 1.03 7.93
CA THR A 334 19.21 1.60 9.29
C THR A 334 18.07 0.99 10.11
N ILE A 335 18.32 0.71 11.38
CA ILE A 335 17.27 0.25 12.30
C ILE A 335 16.23 1.35 12.50
N THR A 336 14.98 1.02 12.20
CA THR A 336 13.84 1.89 12.53
C THR A 336 13.39 1.60 13.95
N TRP A 337 13.36 2.63 14.78
CA TRP A 337 13.06 2.50 16.20
C TRP A 337 11.63 2.90 16.53
N ASN A 338 10.84 1.94 17.01
CA ASN A 338 9.48 2.19 17.48
C ASN A 338 9.48 3.09 18.72
N ALA A 339 8.42 3.87 18.94
CA ALA A 339 8.28 4.57 20.21
C ALA A 339 8.28 3.55 21.37
N ALA A 340 8.90 3.90 22.50
CA ALA A 340 8.88 3.04 23.68
C ALA A 340 7.43 2.82 24.12
N ASN A 341 7.04 1.56 24.31
CA ASN A 341 5.71 1.22 24.80
C ASN A 341 5.71 1.29 26.33
N SER A 342 5.24 2.40 26.88
CA SER A 342 5.28 2.67 28.32
C SER A 342 3.98 2.31 29.03
N SER A 343 4.09 1.66 30.20
CA SER A 343 2.97 1.38 31.10
C SER A 343 3.35 1.72 32.55
N THR A 344 2.36 1.84 33.43
CA THR A 344 2.56 2.08 34.86
C THR A 344 2.02 0.90 35.68
N ASN A 345 2.79 0.45 36.68
CA ASN A 345 2.38 -0.57 37.64
C ASN A 345 2.55 -0.03 39.07
N SER A 346 1.44 0.13 39.78
CA SER A 346 1.46 0.61 41.17
C SER A 346 1.67 -0.47 42.21
N SER A 347 1.70 -1.73 41.80
CA SER A 347 1.92 -2.88 42.69
C SER A 347 3.40 -3.17 42.93
N THR A 348 4.31 -2.52 42.19
CA THR A 348 5.76 -2.73 42.30
C THR A 348 6.50 -1.41 42.43
N ALA A 349 7.62 -1.41 43.17
CA ALA A 349 8.55 -0.29 43.20
C ALA A 349 9.59 -0.35 42.05
N THR A 350 9.79 -1.52 41.45
CA THR A 350 10.79 -1.70 40.40
C THR A 350 10.25 -1.24 39.05
N SER A 351 11.04 -0.45 38.35
CA SER A 351 10.80 -0.07 36.96
C SER A 351 11.70 -0.89 36.05
N THR A 352 11.28 -1.12 34.81
CA THR A 352 12.03 -1.95 33.87
C THR A 352 11.97 -1.38 32.47
N THR A 353 13.07 -1.52 31.75
CA THR A 353 13.15 -1.40 30.29
C THR A 353 13.51 -2.77 29.73
N VAL A 354 12.66 -3.31 28.86
CA VAL A 354 12.85 -4.62 28.24
C VAL A 354 12.80 -4.48 26.73
N GLU A 355 13.80 -4.99 26.03
CA GLU A 355 13.82 -4.99 24.56
C GLU A 355 12.65 -5.76 23.95
N THR A 356 12.15 -5.29 22.81
CA THR A 356 11.25 -6.07 21.97
C THR A 356 12.07 -6.89 20.95
N PRO A 357 11.54 -8.03 20.46
CA PRO A 357 12.15 -8.72 19.33
C PRO A 357 12.35 -7.78 18.13
N PHE A 358 13.47 -7.95 17.41
CA PHE A 358 13.65 -7.29 16.12
C PHE A 358 12.71 -7.91 15.09
N VAL A 359 12.02 -7.06 14.32
CA VAL A 359 11.23 -7.51 13.17
C VAL A 359 11.99 -7.12 11.92
N VAL A 360 12.40 -8.13 11.16
CA VAL A 360 13.21 -7.96 9.95
C VAL A 360 12.39 -8.42 8.75
N GLU A 361 12.30 -7.57 7.74
CA GLU A 361 11.77 -7.93 6.43
C GLU A 361 12.93 -8.24 5.50
N TYR A 362 12.76 -9.30 4.72
CA TYR A 362 13.75 -9.78 3.77
C TYR A 362 13.15 -9.88 2.37
N GLU A 363 14.01 -9.83 1.38
CA GLU A 363 13.69 -10.19 0.01
C GLU A 363 14.81 -11.04 -0.60
N ALA A 364 14.50 -11.71 -1.71
CA ALA A 364 15.51 -12.40 -2.52
C ALA A 364 15.69 -11.64 -3.83
N CYS A 365 16.94 -11.36 -4.19
CA CYS A 365 17.30 -10.76 -5.47
C CYS A 365 18.21 -11.71 -6.26
N ALA A 366 18.18 -11.61 -7.58
CA ALA A 366 19.06 -12.38 -8.45
C ALA A 366 20.38 -11.64 -8.66
N ASP A 367 21.49 -12.34 -8.46
CA ASP A 367 22.83 -11.91 -8.88
C ASP A 367 23.23 -12.77 -10.08
N ASN A 368 22.92 -12.27 -11.27
CA ASN A 368 23.17 -13.01 -12.51
C ASN A 368 24.67 -13.16 -12.81
N ALA A 369 25.51 -12.22 -12.35
CA ALA A 369 26.95 -12.28 -12.54
C ALA A 369 27.59 -13.47 -11.80
N ASN A 370 27.04 -13.82 -10.63
CA ASN A 370 27.50 -14.96 -9.83
C ASN A 370 26.58 -16.18 -9.91
N ALA A 371 25.51 -16.13 -10.71
CA ALA A 371 24.50 -17.18 -10.86
C ALA A 371 23.88 -17.67 -9.53
N VAL A 372 23.59 -16.72 -8.62
CA VAL A 372 22.99 -17.00 -7.31
C VAL A 372 21.80 -16.09 -7.00
N TRP A 373 20.89 -16.58 -6.16
CA TRP A 373 19.98 -15.75 -5.39
C TRP A 373 20.68 -15.27 -4.13
N ARG A 374 20.49 -13.99 -3.77
CA ARG A 374 20.99 -13.41 -2.52
C ARG A 374 19.84 -13.00 -1.62
N LEU A 375 20.04 -13.13 -0.31
CA LEU A 375 19.17 -12.50 0.67
C LEU A 375 19.49 -11.00 0.72
N ARG A 376 18.46 -10.15 0.76
CA ARG A 376 18.57 -8.72 1.06
C ARG A 376 17.74 -8.40 2.27
N VAL A 377 18.27 -7.54 3.14
CA VAL A 377 17.46 -6.96 4.21
C VAL A 377 16.71 -5.77 3.62
N LYS A 378 15.39 -5.77 3.76
CA LYS A 378 14.53 -4.69 3.27
C LYS A 378 14.28 -3.65 4.35
N SER A 379 14.04 -4.11 5.58
CA SER A 379 13.87 -3.26 6.75
C SER A 379 14.13 -4.03 8.02
N ILE A 380 14.53 -3.34 9.08
CA ILE A 380 14.58 -3.87 10.43
C ILE A 380 13.97 -2.85 11.40
N THR A 381 13.13 -3.33 12.30
CA THR A 381 12.55 -2.52 13.38
C THR A 381 12.91 -3.07 14.75
N GLY A 382 13.17 -2.17 15.70
CA GLY A 382 13.47 -2.47 17.09
C GLY A 382 12.70 -1.56 18.05
N GLY A 383 12.68 -1.91 19.33
CA GLY A 383 11.98 -1.15 20.36
C GLY A 383 12.19 -1.69 21.77
N VAL A 384 11.49 -1.08 22.72
CA VAL A 384 11.46 -1.48 24.13
C VAL A 384 10.04 -1.35 24.70
N ASN A 385 9.75 -2.16 25.71
CA ASN A 385 8.64 -1.94 26.64
C ASN A 385 9.21 -1.34 27.94
N ILE A 386 8.62 -0.24 28.40
CA ILE A 386 8.98 0.41 29.67
C ILE A 386 7.84 0.20 30.66
N THR A 387 8.14 -0.30 31.85
CA THR A 387 7.19 -0.38 32.95
C THR A 387 7.66 0.53 34.09
N ILE A 388 6.86 1.54 34.42
CA ILE A 388 7.10 2.42 35.56
C ILE A 388 6.48 1.78 36.80
N GLY A 389 7.32 1.30 37.71
CA GLY A 389 6.89 0.82 39.02
C GLY A 389 6.80 1.97 40.02
N ASN A 390 5.63 2.57 40.21
CA ASN A 390 5.48 3.75 41.07
C ASN A 390 5.23 3.41 42.56
N GLY A 391 4.93 2.16 42.89
CA GLY A 391 4.87 1.64 44.28
C GLY A 391 4.24 2.60 45.30
N SER A 392 4.89 2.75 46.46
CA SER A 392 4.48 3.69 47.52
C SER A 392 5.12 5.09 47.39
N MET A 393 5.66 5.43 46.22
CA MET A 393 6.29 6.72 45.97
C MET A 393 5.31 7.88 46.19
N ARG A 394 5.78 8.96 46.81
CA ARG A 394 5.07 10.22 46.95
C ARG A 394 5.65 11.26 46.00
N ASP A 395 4.88 11.62 44.98
CA ASP A 395 5.24 12.69 44.06
C ASP A 395 5.06 14.06 44.75
N PRO A 396 6.13 14.87 44.91
CA PRO A 396 6.06 16.15 45.61
C PRO A 396 5.26 17.22 44.87
N PHE A 397 5.01 17.08 43.56
CA PHE A 397 4.12 17.99 42.85
C PHE A 397 2.64 17.68 43.12
N ALA A 398 2.30 16.40 43.19
CA ALA A 398 0.92 15.95 43.42
C ALA A 398 0.54 15.97 44.90
N ASN A 399 1.48 15.57 45.77
CA ASN A 399 1.29 15.42 47.21
C ASN A 399 2.45 16.10 47.96
N PRO A 400 2.51 17.44 47.96
CA PRO A 400 3.62 18.19 48.52
C PRO A 400 3.82 17.92 50.02
N PRO A 401 5.04 18.11 50.55
CA PRO A 401 5.30 18.00 51.98
C PRO A 401 4.52 19.04 52.77
N VAL A 402 3.97 18.64 53.93
CA VAL A 402 3.07 19.48 54.74
C VAL A 402 3.72 20.07 55.99
N ASN A 403 4.99 19.72 56.25
CA ASN A 403 5.77 20.25 57.36
C ASN A 403 7.27 20.23 57.02
N GLN A 404 8.08 20.88 57.87
CA GLN A 404 9.53 20.96 57.68
C GLN A 404 10.21 19.59 57.64
N ALA A 405 9.79 18.63 58.46
CA ALA A 405 10.42 17.31 58.51
C ALA A 405 10.21 16.55 57.18
N GLU A 406 9.00 16.58 56.64
CA GLU A 406 8.70 16.01 55.33
C GLU A 406 9.46 16.74 54.21
N ALA A 407 9.51 18.06 54.23
CA ALA A 407 10.22 18.84 53.22
C ALA A 407 11.73 18.57 53.24
N TYR A 408 12.31 18.44 54.44
CA TYR A 408 13.71 18.08 54.63
C TYR A 408 14.01 16.68 54.11
N ALA A 409 13.15 15.69 54.43
CA ALA A 409 13.28 14.33 53.93
C ALA A 409 13.15 14.27 52.41
N ALA A 410 12.16 14.96 51.83
CA ALA A 410 11.92 15.00 50.39
C ALA A 410 13.13 15.52 49.62
N VAL A 411 13.69 16.66 50.04
CA VAL A 411 14.89 17.21 49.39
C VAL A 411 16.09 16.28 49.58
N THR A 412 16.30 15.74 50.78
CA THR A 412 17.45 14.87 51.06
C THR A 412 17.40 13.59 50.22
N GLU A 413 16.25 12.93 50.14
CA GLU A 413 16.07 11.69 49.38
C GLU A 413 16.22 11.92 47.88
N MET A 414 15.56 12.94 47.32
CA MET A 414 15.66 13.24 45.89
C MET A 414 17.06 13.68 45.46
N LYS A 415 17.81 14.37 46.32
CA LYS A 415 19.21 14.76 46.06
C LYS A 415 20.15 13.55 46.06
N ALA A 416 19.89 12.58 46.93
CA ALA A 416 20.73 11.41 47.06
C ALA A 416 20.61 10.42 45.88
N HIS A 417 19.63 10.57 44.99
CA HIS A 417 19.34 9.60 43.94
C HIS A 417 20.55 9.29 43.05
N TYR A 418 21.21 10.31 42.50
CA TYR A 418 22.39 10.10 41.64
C TYR A 418 23.52 9.39 42.38
N THR A 419 23.85 9.83 43.59
CA THR A 419 25.00 9.30 44.35
C THR A 419 24.72 7.93 44.96
N ASN A 420 23.47 7.60 45.29
CA ASN A 420 23.11 6.34 45.92
C ASN A 420 22.57 5.29 44.94
N GLY A 421 22.21 5.69 43.71
CA GLY A 421 21.64 4.80 42.69
C GLY A 421 20.31 4.16 43.10
N THR A 422 19.61 4.75 44.07
CA THR A 422 18.37 4.19 44.62
C THR A 422 17.28 5.24 44.68
N ARG A 423 16.04 4.76 44.72
CA ARG A 423 14.86 5.59 44.82
C ARG A 423 14.38 5.67 46.27
N GLY A 424 14.15 6.89 46.75
CA GLY A 424 13.51 7.15 48.04
C GLY A 424 11.99 7.06 48.00
N LEU A 425 11.34 7.44 49.09
CA LEU A 425 9.89 7.62 49.16
C LEU A 425 9.46 8.81 48.28
N TRP A 426 10.25 9.88 48.29
CA TRP A 426 9.98 11.10 47.51
C TRP A 426 10.63 11.03 46.13
N PHE A 427 9.82 10.97 45.09
CA PHE A 427 10.30 10.83 43.71
C PHE A 427 9.20 11.16 42.69
N THR A 428 9.52 11.23 41.40
CA THR A 428 8.53 11.54 40.34
C THR A 428 8.50 10.48 39.26
N ASN A 429 7.33 10.24 38.66
CA ASN A 429 7.23 9.36 37.48
C ASN A 429 8.04 9.90 36.30
N ALA A 430 8.17 11.22 36.17
CA ALA A 430 8.95 11.86 35.11
C ALA A 430 10.44 11.53 35.24
N ALA A 431 10.99 11.50 36.46
CA ALA A 431 12.37 11.11 36.69
C ALA A 431 12.62 9.62 36.39
N ILE A 432 11.69 8.74 36.77
CA ILE A 432 11.74 7.32 36.41
C ILE A 432 11.75 7.19 34.88
N MET A 433 10.84 7.87 34.20
CA MET A 433 10.76 7.82 32.73
C MET A 433 12.03 8.35 32.07
N ALA A 434 12.69 9.37 32.61
CA ALA A 434 13.95 9.86 32.09
C ALA A 434 15.09 8.83 32.23
N HIS A 435 15.14 8.13 33.36
CA HIS A 435 16.07 7.03 33.61
C HIS A 435 15.84 5.86 32.61
N GLU A 436 14.60 5.38 32.48
CA GLU A 436 14.25 4.28 31.58
C GLU A 436 14.42 4.64 30.09
N ASN A 437 14.15 5.88 29.69
CA ASN A 437 14.44 6.34 28.32
C ASN A 437 15.94 6.43 28.03
N TYR A 438 16.78 6.61 29.05
CA TYR A 438 18.21 6.52 28.87
C TYR A 438 18.61 5.08 28.52
N HIS A 439 18.10 4.08 29.24
CA HIS A 439 18.25 2.68 28.86
C HIS A 439 17.76 2.37 27.45
N TYR A 440 16.65 2.99 27.02
CA TYR A 440 16.23 2.87 25.64
C TYR A 440 17.29 3.40 24.66
N SER A 441 17.89 4.55 24.97
CA SER A 441 18.97 5.15 24.15
C SER A 441 20.22 4.26 24.10
N GLU A 442 20.55 3.59 25.20
CA GLU A 442 21.62 2.59 25.27
C GLU A 442 21.35 1.38 24.38
N TRP A 443 20.12 0.85 24.42
CA TRP A 443 19.68 -0.25 23.55
C TRP A 443 19.76 0.13 22.07
N LYS A 444 19.37 1.36 21.71
CA LYS A 444 19.50 1.85 20.33
C LYS A 444 20.93 1.80 19.86
N CYS A 445 21.81 2.41 20.62
CA CYS A 445 23.18 2.56 20.17
C CYS A 445 23.96 1.24 20.20
N SER A 446 23.72 0.37 21.19
CA SER A 446 24.34 -0.96 21.21
C SER A 446 23.94 -1.77 19.97
N SER A 447 22.68 -1.71 19.59
CA SER A 447 22.15 -2.39 18.40
C SER A 447 22.72 -1.82 17.11
N GLU A 448 22.78 -0.49 16.98
CA GLU A 448 23.36 0.20 15.81
C GLU A 448 24.84 -0.09 15.63
N LYS A 449 25.58 -0.35 16.71
CA LYS A 449 26.99 -0.76 16.67
C LYS A 449 27.18 -2.15 16.04
N TYR A 450 26.34 -3.12 16.38
CA TYR A 450 26.51 -4.51 15.94
C TYR A 450 25.80 -4.83 14.61
N TRP A 451 24.73 -4.10 14.29
CA TRP A 451 23.89 -4.39 13.12
C TRP A 451 24.64 -4.45 11.78
N PRO A 452 25.56 -3.51 11.42
CA PRO A 452 26.25 -3.53 10.14
C PRO A 452 26.95 -4.85 9.77
N ALA A 453 27.56 -5.51 10.77
CA ALA A 453 28.24 -6.79 10.56
C ALA A 453 27.24 -7.93 10.35
N VAL A 454 26.14 -7.91 11.10
CA VAL A 454 25.07 -8.91 11.02
C VAL A 454 24.34 -8.83 9.69
N GLU A 455 24.05 -7.62 9.22
CA GLU A 455 23.47 -7.38 7.91
C GLU A 455 24.37 -7.92 6.80
N THR A 456 25.66 -7.60 6.83
CA THR A 456 26.65 -8.16 5.89
C THR A 456 26.62 -9.69 5.89
N ASP A 457 26.55 -10.30 7.07
CA ASP A 457 26.48 -11.74 7.26
C ASP A 457 25.17 -12.39 6.78
N LEU A 458 24.06 -11.65 6.80
CA LEU A 458 22.77 -12.05 6.24
C LEU A 458 22.81 -11.96 4.71
N GLU A 459 23.36 -10.88 4.16
CA GLU A 459 23.41 -10.66 2.71
C GLU A 459 24.46 -11.50 1.97
N ASN A 460 25.35 -12.14 2.73
CA ASN A 460 26.24 -13.18 2.22
C ASN A 460 25.55 -14.55 2.06
N LEU A 461 24.31 -14.71 2.54
CA LEU A 461 23.54 -15.92 2.31
C LEU A 461 23.13 -16.01 0.84
N THR A 462 23.43 -17.14 0.21
CA THR A 462 23.15 -17.38 -1.20
C THR A 462 22.65 -18.79 -1.46
N VAL A 463 21.84 -18.95 -2.50
CA VAL A 463 21.45 -20.26 -3.07
C VAL A 463 21.58 -20.21 -4.60
N PRO A 464 21.77 -21.33 -5.31
CA PRO A 464 21.95 -21.30 -6.77
C PRO A 464 20.74 -20.74 -7.50
N LEU A 465 20.97 -19.88 -8.50
CA LEU A 465 19.89 -19.26 -9.29
C LEU A 465 19.06 -20.33 -10.03
N SER A 466 19.71 -21.39 -10.51
CA SER A 466 19.08 -22.50 -11.23
C SER A 466 18.18 -23.39 -10.38
N SER A 467 18.29 -23.33 -9.05
CA SER A 467 17.51 -24.18 -8.14
C SER A 467 16.10 -23.64 -7.86
N TYR A 468 15.83 -22.37 -8.18
CA TYR A 468 14.58 -21.71 -7.82
C TYR A 468 14.08 -20.84 -8.98
N SER A 469 12.82 -21.03 -9.35
CA SER A 469 12.19 -20.35 -10.48
C SER A 469 11.63 -18.97 -10.12
N ASN A 470 11.66 -18.55 -8.86
CA ASN A 470 11.19 -17.22 -8.45
C ASN A 470 11.75 -16.81 -7.09
N ALA A 471 11.73 -15.50 -6.82
CA ALA A 471 12.27 -14.89 -5.62
C ALA A 471 11.62 -15.41 -4.33
N SER A 472 10.31 -15.71 -4.33
CA SER A 472 9.61 -16.22 -3.15
C SER A 472 10.12 -17.60 -2.73
N SER A 473 10.30 -18.51 -3.68
CA SER A 473 10.86 -19.84 -3.42
C SER A 473 12.32 -19.78 -2.98
N ALA A 474 13.11 -18.87 -3.59
CA ALA A 474 14.50 -18.63 -3.20
C ALA A 474 14.60 -18.03 -1.79
N LEU A 475 13.73 -17.08 -1.44
CA LEU A 475 13.69 -16.45 -0.13
C LEU A 475 13.45 -17.49 0.98
N THR A 476 12.48 -18.39 0.79
CA THR A 476 12.23 -19.48 1.75
C THR A 476 13.48 -20.33 1.98
N ALA A 477 14.23 -20.66 0.92
CA ALA A 477 15.47 -21.42 1.03
C ALA A 477 16.59 -20.63 1.71
N LEU A 478 16.74 -19.34 1.39
CA LEU A 478 17.72 -18.45 2.00
C LEU A 478 17.47 -18.28 3.51
N LEU A 479 16.22 -18.09 3.92
CA LEU A 479 15.85 -17.99 5.34
C LEU A 479 16.17 -19.28 6.10
N ALA A 480 16.03 -20.44 5.45
CA ALA A 480 16.38 -21.74 6.01
C ALA A 480 17.90 -21.93 6.23
N LEU A 481 18.76 -21.07 5.67
CA LEU A 481 20.20 -21.06 5.94
C LEU A 481 20.56 -20.44 7.30
N GLY A 482 19.58 -20.11 8.15
CA GLY A 482 19.79 -19.67 9.52
C GLY A 482 19.68 -18.16 9.73
N ALA A 483 18.89 -17.45 8.92
CA ALA A 483 18.64 -16.01 9.10
C ALA A 483 18.11 -15.69 10.52
N ALA A 484 17.15 -16.49 11.02
CA ALA A 484 16.62 -16.33 12.37
C ALA A 484 17.71 -16.46 13.46
N THR A 485 18.58 -17.46 13.36
CA THR A 485 19.70 -17.66 14.28
C THR A 485 20.66 -16.47 14.28
N LYS A 486 20.94 -15.87 13.12
CA LYS A 486 21.78 -14.67 13.01
C LYS A 486 21.14 -13.47 13.74
N ILE A 487 19.83 -13.27 13.59
CA ILE A 487 19.09 -12.22 14.32
C ILE A 487 19.06 -12.46 15.83
N ASP A 488 18.90 -13.71 16.27
CA ASP A 488 18.97 -14.03 17.70
C ASP A 488 20.36 -13.79 18.29
N ASN A 489 21.42 -14.17 17.57
CA ASN A 489 22.79 -13.90 17.97
C ASN A 489 23.07 -12.39 18.04
N PHE A 490 22.59 -11.62 17.07
CA PHE A 490 22.65 -10.16 17.08
C PHE A 490 21.99 -9.57 18.33
N LYS A 491 20.74 -9.97 18.61
CA LYS A 491 20.00 -9.53 19.79
C LYS A 491 20.76 -9.85 21.08
N ASN A 492 21.30 -11.07 21.19
CA ASN A 492 22.05 -11.50 22.38
C ASN A 492 23.37 -10.73 22.55
N GLN A 493 24.07 -10.43 21.46
CA GLN A 493 25.30 -9.64 21.47
C GLN A 493 25.05 -8.19 21.88
N ALA A 494 24.06 -7.54 21.26
CA ALA A 494 23.65 -6.18 21.62
C ALA A 494 23.19 -6.12 23.08
N ARG A 495 22.43 -7.12 23.54
CA ARG A 495 21.95 -7.19 24.93
C ARG A 495 23.08 -7.39 25.92
N SER A 496 24.05 -8.25 25.61
CA SER A 496 25.21 -8.48 26.48
C SER A 496 26.02 -7.19 26.65
N TYR A 497 26.16 -6.40 25.58
CA TYR A 497 26.79 -5.08 25.67
C TYR A 497 25.94 -4.12 26.50
N TRP A 498 24.64 -4.03 26.24
CA TRP A 498 23.74 -3.16 26.99
C TRP A 498 23.76 -3.46 28.49
N PHE A 499 23.74 -4.73 28.88
CA PHE A 499 23.78 -5.16 30.29
C PHE A 499 25.16 -4.98 30.95
N SER A 500 26.21 -4.70 30.18
CA SER A 500 27.52 -4.31 30.71
C SER A 500 27.60 -2.82 31.07
N LEU A 501 26.64 -2.01 30.62
CA LEU A 501 26.57 -0.59 30.95
C LEU A 501 26.13 -0.41 32.40
N SER A 502 26.56 0.69 33.01
CA SER A 502 26.31 0.92 34.43
C SER A 502 24.88 1.40 34.67
N ASP A 503 24.14 0.66 35.49
CA ASP A 503 22.87 1.06 36.13
C ASP A 503 23.07 1.36 37.63
N GLY A 504 24.30 1.72 38.00
CA GLY A 504 24.69 1.90 39.39
C GLY A 504 24.67 3.36 39.85
N PRO A 505 25.05 3.59 41.11
CA PRO A 505 25.42 4.91 41.61
C PRO A 505 26.33 5.69 40.66
N SER A 506 26.06 6.98 40.48
CA SER A 506 26.81 7.89 39.61
C SER A 506 26.88 7.52 38.12
N SER A 507 25.99 6.64 37.65
CA SER A 507 25.86 6.30 36.23
C SER A 507 25.10 7.36 35.43
N GLN A 508 25.18 7.27 34.10
CA GLN A 508 24.48 8.20 33.22
C GLN A 508 22.95 8.03 33.26
N VAL A 509 22.46 6.81 33.48
CA VAL A 509 21.02 6.54 33.65
C VAL A 509 20.49 7.20 34.93
N MET A 510 21.29 7.21 36.01
CA MET A 510 20.95 7.92 37.25
C MET A 510 21.06 9.44 37.06
N ALA A 511 22.02 9.92 36.27
CA ALA A 511 22.14 11.34 35.93
C ALA A 511 20.88 11.86 35.21
N ALA A 512 20.35 11.08 34.25
CA ALA A 512 19.13 11.42 33.52
C ALA A 512 17.93 11.60 34.46
N GLY A 513 17.74 10.67 35.41
CA GLY A 513 16.70 10.78 36.43
C GLY A 513 16.90 12.00 37.35
N GLN A 514 18.12 12.22 37.83
CA GLN A 514 18.44 13.32 38.75
C GLN A 514 18.21 14.71 38.14
N LEU A 515 18.53 14.89 36.85
CA LEU A 515 18.30 16.17 36.17
C LEU A 515 16.81 16.56 36.15
N VAL A 516 15.91 15.57 36.03
CA VAL A 516 14.47 15.79 36.13
C VAL A 516 14.05 16.02 37.60
N LEU A 517 14.58 15.25 38.55
CA LEU A 517 14.31 15.43 39.99
C LEU A 517 14.70 16.81 40.51
N ASN A 518 15.71 17.46 39.92
CA ASN A 518 16.11 18.80 40.30
C ASN A 518 14.96 19.81 40.24
N GLY A 519 14.01 19.64 39.29
CA GLY A 519 12.80 20.45 39.25
C GLY A 519 11.90 20.26 40.48
N ALA A 520 11.74 19.01 40.93
CA ALA A 520 10.99 18.68 42.14
C ALA A 520 11.69 19.16 43.43
N ILE A 521 13.02 19.07 43.47
CA ILE A 521 13.84 19.62 44.58
C ILE A 521 13.62 21.14 44.70
N LEU A 522 13.73 21.88 43.60
CA LEU A 522 13.50 23.32 43.58
C LEU A 522 12.07 23.69 44.01
N HIS A 523 11.08 22.88 43.60
CA HIS A 523 9.69 23.08 44.02
C HIS A 523 9.54 22.95 45.55
N VAL A 524 10.09 21.90 46.16
CA VAL A 524 10.04 21.71 47.62
C VAL A 524 10.83 22.79 48.36
N GLN A 525 12.00 23.19 47.85
CA GLN A 525 12.80 24.28 48.43
C GLN A 525 12.04 25.62 48.41
N HIS A 526 11.32 25.91 47.32
CA HIS A 526 10.48 27.10 47.23
C HIS A 526 9.31 27.05 48.23
N LEU A 527 8.63 25.90 48.33
CA LEU A 527 7.58 25.70 49.32
C LEU A 527 8.09 25.87 50.76
N ALA A 528 9.27 25.32 51.06
CA ALA A 528 9.92 25.48 52.35
C ALA A 528 10.21 26.96 52.65
N SER A 529 10.71 27.71 51.67
CA SER A 529 10.96 29.15 51.81
C SER A 529 9.68 29.95 52.12
N ILE A 530 8.54 29.62 51.51
CA ILE A 530 7.26 30.28 51.78
C ILE A 530 6.79 30.00 53.22
N ASN A 531 6.98 28.78 53.70
CA ASN A 531 6.51 28.33 55.01
C ASN A 531 7.51 28.57 56.15
N GLY A 532 8.67 29.18 55.87
CA GLY A 532 9.73 29.37 56.86
C GLY A 532 10.41 28.08 57.32
N TRP A 533 10.34 27.01 56.52
CA TRP A 533 10.99 25.73 56.82
C TRP A 533 12.45 25.72 56.38
N ILE A 534 13.30 25.08 57.18
CA ILE A 534 14.73 24.90 56.88
C ILE A 534 14.93 23.54 56.20
N VAL A 535 15.38 23.56 54.95
CA VAL A 535 15.70 22.37 54.14
C VAL A 535 17.06 22.55 53.45
N PRO A 536 17.74 21.46 53.00
CA PRO A 536 18.97 21.56 52.23
C PRO A 536 18.76 22.43 50.98
N SER A 537 19.72 23.29 50.66
CA SER A 537 19.64 24.19 49.51
C SER A 537 20.30 23.61 48.25
N GLY A 538 19.91 24.14 47.09
CA GLY A 538 20.48 23.82 45.79
C GLY A 538 20.09 22.45 45.23
N THR A 539 20.48 22.21 43.99
CA THR A 539 20.26 20.96 43.25
C THR A 539 21.56 20.16 43.12
N ASP A 540 21.48 18.94 42.60
CA ASP A 540 22.66 18.17 42.20
C ASP A 540 22.94 18.38 40.71
N SER A 541 24.22 18.41 40.34
CA SER A 541 24.65 18.62 38.95
C SER A 541 25.46 17.41 38.49
N PRO A 542 24.79 16.30 38.14
CA PRO A 542 25.48 15.10 37.70
C PRO A 542 26.23 15.34 36.38
N SER A 543 27.35 14.64 36.18
CA SER A 543 28.08 14.70 34.91
C SER A 543 27.33 13.93 33.82
N THR A 544 26.94 14.60 32.75
CA THR A 544 26.28 13.99 31.58
C THR A 544 27.27 13.54 30.49
N GLY A 545 28.55 13.40 30.87
CA GLY A 545 29.66 13.32 29.93
C GLY A 545 29.95 11.93 29.38
N SER A 546 29.08 11.38 28.53
CA SER A 546 29.44 10.40 27.48
C SER A 546 28.24 10.04 26.60
N SER A 547 28.51 9.64 25.36
CA SER A 547 27.51 8.95 24.51
C SER A 547 26.94 7.73 25.28
N PRO A 548 25.64 7.39 25.14
CA PRO A 548 25.01 6.26 25.83
C PRO A 548 25.64 4.89 25.52
N CYS A 549 26.62 4.83 24.63
CA CYS A 549 27.29 3.62 24.17
C CYS A 549 28.81 3.71 24.29
N TYR A 550 29.33 4.56 25.16
CA TYR A 550 30.75 4.57 25.48
C TYR A 550 31.01 4.01 26.87
N VAL A 551 31.39 2.74 26.92
CA VAL A 551 32.30 2.23 27.95
C VAL A 551 33.59 1.86 27.20
N PRO A 552 34.75 2.41 27.58
CA PRO A 552 36.04 2.13 26.95
C PRO A 552 36.33 0.64 26.78
#